data_AF-A0A2V6CFC7-F1
#
_entry.id   AF-A0A2V6CFC7-F1
#
_cell.length_a   1.000
_cell.length_b   1.000
_cell.length_c   1.000
_cell.angle_alpha   90.00
_cell.angle_beta   90.00
_cell.angle_gamma   90.00
#
_symmetry.space_group_name_H-M   'P 1'
#
loop_
_entity.id
_entity.type
_entity.pdbx_description
1 polymer ?
#
loop_
_entity_poly.entity_id
_entity_poly.type
_entity_poly.pdbx_seq_one_letter_code
_entity_poly.pdbx_strand_id
1 'polypeptide(L)'
;QTAGNANILAIGWNDALAGISAVGDSAGNVYHVAVPTFRGNGMSQVIYYAADIKGGSNVVTVTFDQPAVYIDLRLAEYSGLMRTNAFDAGASASAIGANADSGSVTTSATNELLFGAGMTATTFTAPGSGFTQRVITAPDADIIEDQAAARVETYSATAALSSGAWLMQVAAFKAALPATAPTLGITPTATNAAVVMWPAAATGFTLQENPNLAATNWVDSAGATEVVGAENQVVLSLSSSSQRFYRLKSP
;
A
#
# COMPACT_ATOMS: atom_id res chain seq x y z
N GLN A 1 -13.80 4.19 3.92
CA GLN A 1 -12.50 4.07 3.26
C GLN A 1 -11.92 5.45 2.94
N THR A 2 -10.61 5.55 2.78
CA THR A 2 -9.86 6.80 2.58
C THR A 2 -9.38 6.92 1.14
N ALA A 3 -9.49 8.12 0.56
CA ALA A 3 -9.02 8.35 -0.80
C ALA A 3 -7.51 8.10 -0.94
N GLY A 4 -7.10 7.41 -2.00
CA GLY A 4 -5.70 7.12 -2.31
C GLY A 4 -5.07 5.95 -1.56
N ASN A 5 -5.82 5.30 -0.66
CA ASN A 5 -5.42 4.04 -0.01
C ASN A 5 -5.66 2.84 -0.95
N ALA A 6 -5.38 1.64 -0.46
CA ALA A 6 -5.73 0.39 -1.11
C ALA A 6 -6.70 -0.43 -0.26
N ASN A 7 -7.68 -1.06 -0.89
CA ASN A 7 -8.47 -2.14 -0.28
C ASN A 7 -7.89 -3.47 -0.73
N ILE A 8 -7.59 -4.38 0.21
CA ILE A 8 -7.18 -5.76 -0.08
C ILE A 8 -8.22 -6.71 0.53
N LEU A 9 -8.69 -7.65 -0.28
CA LEU A 9 -9.76 -8.57 0.03
C LEU A 9 -9.23 -9.99 -0.04
N ALA A 10 -9.44 -10.77 1.02
CA ALA A 10 -9.39 -12.23 0.97
C ALA A 10 -10.81 -12.76 0.89
N ILE A 11 -11.11 -13.52 -0.15
CA ILE A 11 -12.43 -14.12 -0.37
C ILE A 11 -12.23 -15.62 -0.37
N GLY A 12 -12.83 -16.31 0.60
CA GLY A 12 -12.77 -17.76 0.69
C GLY A 12 -14.13 -18.39 0.87
N TRP A 13 -14.23 -19.68 0.52
CA TRP A 13 -15.46 -20.45 0.58
C TRP A 13 -15.15 -21.96 0.64
N ASN A 14 -16.10 -22.73 1.17
CA ASN A 14 -15.95 -24.15 1.50
C ASN A 14 -16.50 -25.07 0.40
N ASP A 15 -16.09 -24.80 -0.84
CA ASP A 15 -16.24 -25.73 -1.96
C ASP A 15 -15.10 -25.54 -2.98
N ALA A 16 -15.05 -26.42 -3.98
CA ALA A 16 -14.07 -26.38 -5.07
C ALA A 16 -14.69 -26.14 -6.46
N LEU A 17 -15.98 -25.80 -6.53
CA LEU A 17 -16.74 -25.70 -7.77
C LEU A 17 -17.09 -24.26 -8.11
N ALA A 18 -17.61 -23.50 -7.14
CA ALA A 18 -18.00 -22.11 -7.36
C ALA A 18 -16.78 -21.26 -7.72
N GLY A 19 -16.95 -20.36 -8.69
CA GLY A 19 -15.99 -19.36 -9.12
C GLY A 19 -16.53 -17.96 -8.89
N ILE A 20 -15.64 -16.98 -8.77
CA ILE A 20 -16.02 -15.56 -8.69
C ILE A 20 -16.15 -15.02 -10.11
N SER A 21 -17.32 -14.48 -10.43
CA SER A 21 -17.63 -13.87 -11.73
C SER A 21 -17.43 -12.36 -11.71
N ALA A 22 -17.60 -11.69 -10.57
CA ALA A 22 -17.38 -10.26 -10.42
C ALA A 22 -17.05 -9.86 -8.98
N VAL A 23 -16.18 -8.85 -8.85
CA VAL A 23 -15.94 -8.12 -7.61
C VAL A 23 -16.09 -6.63 -7.93
N GLY A 24 -16.93 -5.94 -7.18
CA GLY A 24 -17.16 -4.51 -7.33
C GLY A 24 -17.55 -3.86 -6.02
N ASP A 25 -17.62 -2.54 -6.00
CA ASP A 25 -18.10 -1.81 -4.83
C ASP A 25 -18.94 -0.58 -5.19
N SER A 26 -19.64 -0.02 -4.19
CA SER A 26 -20.52 1.12 -4.38
C SER A 26 -19.77 2.43 -4.68
N ALA A 27 -18.46 2.49 -4.41
CA ALA A 27 -17.61 3.62 -4.76
C ALA A 27 -17.13 3.58 -6.22
N GLY A 28 -17.23 2.44 -6.89
CA GLY A 28 -16.72 2.20 -8.23
C GLY A 28 -15.19 2.14 -8.26
N ASN A 29 -14.57 1.53 -7.26
CA ASN A 29 -13.17 1.16 -7.29
C ASN A 29 -12.96 -0.03 -8.26
N VAL A 30 -11.76 -0.12 -8.85
CA VAL A 30 -11.42 -1.20 -9.78
C VAL A 30 -10.61 -2.26 -9.02
N TYR A 31 -11.16 -3.47 -8.95
CA TYR A 31 -10.52 -4.60 -8.30
C TYR A 31 -9.76 -5.47 -9.29
N HIS A 32 -8.55 -5.86 -8.91
CA HIS A 32 -7.68 -6.77 -9.63
C HIS A 32 -7.36 -7.99 -8.76
N VAL A 33 -7.17 -9.15 -9.39
CA VAL A 33 -6.66 -10.34 -8.70
C VAL A 33 -5.18 -10.10 -8.37
N ALA A 34 -4.81 -10.21 -7.08
CA ALA A 34 -3.42 -10.26 -6.63
C ALA A 34 -2.92 -11.71 -6.64
N VAL A 35 -3.60 -12.59 -5.91
CA VAL A 35 -3.26 -14.02 -5.84
C VAL A 35 -4.46 -14.79 -6.40
N PRO A 36 -4.29 -15.59 -7.46
CA PRO A 36 -5.39 -16.27 -8.12
C PRO A 36 -6.09 -17.26 -7.19
N THR A 37 -7.30 -17.68 -7.59
CA THR A 37 -8.04 -18.70 -6.85
C THR A 37 -7.20 -19.97 -6.72
N PHE A 38 -6.89 -20.33 -5.49
CA PHE A 38 -6.27 -21.60 -5.15
C PHE A 38 -7.31 -22.48 -4.47
N ARG A 39 -7.23 -23.80 -4.71
CA ARG A 39 -8.18 -24.78 -4.18
C ARG A 39 -7.42 -25.92 -3.51
N GLY A 40 -7.84 -26.30 -2.32
CA GLY A 40 -7.18 -27.34 -1.55
C GLY A 40 -8.00 -27.76 -0.34
N ASN A 41 -7.98 -29.06 -0.02
CA ASN A 41 -8.66 -29.64 1.14
C ASN A 41 -10.15 -29.25 1.29
N GLY A 42 -10.87 -29.10 0.17
CA GLY A 42 -12.30 -28.75 0.16
C GLY A 42 -12.60 -27.25 0.30
N MET A 43 -11.59 -26.40 0.32
CA MET A 43 -11.71 -24.94 0.41
C MET A 43 -11.16 -24.28 -0.85
N SER A 44 -11.58 -23.05 -1.06
CA SER A 44 -11.06 -22.15 -2.08
C SER A 44 -10.81 -20.77 -1.50
N GLN A 45 -9.76 -20.09 -1.97
CA GLN A 45 -9.48 -18.70 -1.60
C GLN A 45 -8.84 -17.94 -2.75
N VAL A 46 -9.10 -16.64 -2.83
CA VAL A 46 -8.48 -15.70 -3.76
C VAL A 46 -8.23 -14.37 -3.04
N ILE A 47 -7.15 -13.67 -3.42
CA ILE A 47 -6.87 -12.31 -2.94
C ILE A 47 -7.09 -11.32 -4.07
N TYR A 48 -7.94 -10.32 -3.84
CA TYR A 48 -8.14 -9.16 -4.70
C TYR A 48 -7.56 -7.90 -4.06
N TYR A 49 -7.25 -6.91 -4.88
CA TYR A 49 -6.91 -5.58 -4.40
C TYR A 49 -7.47 -4.49 -5.32
N ALA A 50 -7.73 -3.32 -4.75
CA ALA A 50 -7.93 -2.07 -5.48
C ALA A 50 -6.98 -1.04 -4.88
N ALA A 51 -6.07 -0.49 -5.67
CA ALA A 51 -5.20 0.62 -5.28
C ALA A 51 -5.83 1.96 -5.69
N ASP A 52 -5.38 3.05 -5.08
CA ASP A 52 -5.88 4.41 -5.34
C ASP A 52 -7.41 4.53 -5.20
N ILE A 53 -7.94 3.93 -4.12
CA ILE A 53 -9.39 3.86 -3.91
C ILE A 53 -9.98 5.26 -3.72
N LYS A 54 -11.24 5.42 -4.08
CA LYS A 54 -12.03 6.63 -3.80
C LYS A 54 -12.41 6.68 -2.32
N GLY A 55 -12.37 7.85 -1.69
CA GLY A 55 -12.77 8.01 -0.29
C GLY A 55 -14.29 7.96 -0.09
N GLY A 56 -14.74 7.57 1.12
CA GLY A 56 -16.14 7.64 1.54
C GLY A 56 -16.71 6.33 2.10
N SER A 57 -18.05 6.29 2.22
CA SER A 57 -18.80 5.08 2.53
C SER A 57 -18.72 4.09 1.38
N ASN A 58 -18.57 2.80 1.67
CA ASN A 58 -18.39 1.78 0.65
C ASN A 58 -19.07 0.46 1.03
N VAL A 59 -19.59 -0.23 0.02
CA VAL A 59 -20.14 -1.58 0.11
C VAL A 59 -19.50 -2.42 -0.98
N VAL A 60 -18.73 -3.43 -0.59
CA VAL A 60 -18.15 -4.42 -1.51
C VAL A 60 -19.18 -5.50 -1.81
N THR A 61 -19.31 -5.88 -3.08
CA THR A 61 -20.16 -6.97 -3.55
C THR A 61 -19.31 -7.98 -4.33
N VAL A 62 -19.41 -9.25 -3.96
CA VAL A 62 -18.79 -10.37 -4.65
C VAL A 62 -19.89 -11.23 -5.26
N THR A 63 -19.77 -11.53 -6.55
CA THR A 63 -20.73 -12.37 -7.29
C THR A 63 -20.05 -13.68 -7.67
N PHE A 64 -20.71 -14.79 -7.36
CA PHE A 64 -20.28 -16.13 -7.76
C PHE A 64 -21.04 -16.59 -9.01
N ASP A 65 -20.42 -17.47 -9.80
CA ASP A 65 -21.03 -18.07 -11.00
C ASP A 65 -22.12 -19.11 -10.71
N GLN A 66 -22.15 -19.60 -9.47
CA GLN A 66 -23.14 -20.50 -8.91
C GLN A 66 -23.19 -20.33 -7.38
N PRO A 67 -24.16 -20.92 -6.66
CA PRO A 67 -24.19 -20.85 -5.20
C PRO A 67 -22.89 -21.42 -4.59
N ALA A 68 -22.15 -20.57 -3.86
CA ALA A 68 -20.97 -20.96 -3.10
C ALA A 68 -21.33 -21.27 -1.64
N VAL A 69 -20.55 -22.12 -1.00
CA VAL A 69 -20.82 -22.62 0.36
C VAL A 69 -19.95 -21.89 1.39
N TYR A 70 -20.56 -21.39 2.47
CA TYR A 70 -19.89 -20.72 3.60
C TYR A 70 -18.83 -19.70 3.15
N ILE A 71 -19.28 -18.65 2.47
CA ILE A 71 -18.41 -17.58 1.98
C ILE A 71 -17.93 -16.75 3.17
N ASP A 72 -16.62 -16.55 3.28
CA ASP A 72 -16.02 -15.56 4.16
C ASP A 72 -15.31 -14.48 3.32
N LEU A 73 -15.75 -13.23 3.48
CA LEU A 73 -15.17 -12.04 2.86
C LEU A 73 -14.48 -11.22 3.93
N ARG A 74 -13.14 -11.22 3.89
CA ARG A 74 -12.29 -10.49 4.81
C ARG A 74 -11.58 -9.37 4.07
N LEU A 75 -11.61 -8.15 4.60
CA LEU A 75 -11.08 -6.95 3.94
C LEU A 75 -10.25 -6.13 4.92
N ALA A 76 -9.14 -5.56 4.43
CA ALA A 76 -8.37 -4.54 5.13
C ALA A 76 -8.01 -3.38 4.19
N GLU A 77 -7.90 -2.18 4.77
CA GLU A 77 -7.52 -0.95 4.06
C GLU A 77 -6.09 -0.56 4.47
N TYR A 78 -5.25 -0.24 3.47
CA TYR A 78 -3.85 0.11 3.66
C TYR A 78 -3.52 1.45 3.02
N SER A 79 -2.88 2.33 3.78
CA SER A 79 -2.25 3.54 3.26
C SER A 79 -0.82 3.26 2.81
N GLY A 80 -0.29 4.09 1.91
CA GLY A 80 1.14 4.09 1.59
C GLY A 80 1.59 2.99 0.63
N LEU A 81 0.67 2.30 -0.04
CA LEU A 81 1.00 1.43 -1.18
C LEU A 81 1.10 2.24 -2.47
N MET A 82 1.82 1.71 -3.46
CA MET A 82 1.80 2.33 -4.79
C MET A 82 0.38 2.40 -5.34
N ARG A 83 0.03 3.54 -5.94
CA ARG A 83 -1.30 3.77 -6.55
C ARG A 83 -1.49 3.05 -7.88
N THR A 84 -0.39 2.71 -8.55
CA THR A 84 -0.37 1.95 -9.79
C THR A 84 0.66 0.84 -9.67
N ASN A 85 0.42 -0.31 -10.32
CA ASN A 85 1.31 -1.46 -10.27
C ASN A 85 1.71 -1.86 -8.82
N ALA A 86 0.72 -1.86 -7.92
CA ALA A 86 0.94 -2.07 -6.49
C ALA A 86 1.35 -3.51 -6.16
N PHE A 87 0.75 -4.48 -6.84
CA PHE A 87 1.06 -5.90 -6.62
C PHE A 87 2.50 -6.23 -7.03
N ASP A 88 3.14 -7.13 -6.30
CA ASP A 88 4.46 -7.64 -6.63
C ASP A 88 4.48 -9.15 -6.87
N ALA A 89 4.20 -9.92 -5.82
CA ALA A 89 4.32 -11.36 -5.85
C ALA A 89 3.24 -12.03 -5.01
N GLY A 90 2.94 -13.28 -5.29
CA GLY A 90 1.93 -14.04 -4.56
C GLY A 90 2.26 -15.54 -4.52
N ALA A 91 1.90 -16.18 -3.42
CA ALA A 91 2.00 -17.63 -3.25
C ALA A 91 0.76 -18.19 -2.58
N SER A 92 0.55 -19.49 -2.76
CA SER A 92 -0.58 -20.22 -2.16
C SER A 92 -0.16 -21.65 -1.87
N ALA A 93 -0.63 -22.19 -0.76
CA ALA A 93 -0.48 -23.60 -0.42
C ALA A 93 -1.63 -24.08 0.48
N SER A 94 -1.75 -25.39 0.61
CA SER A 94 -2.73 -26.04 1.48
C SER A 94 -2.18 -27.34 2.03
N ALA A 95 -2.48 -27.68 3.28
CA ALA A 95 -2.20 -28.99 3.85
C ALA A 95 -3.13 -29.31 5.03
N ILE A 96 -2.83 -30.38 5.75
CA ILE A 96 -3.45 -30.73 7.02
C ILE A 96 -2.38 -30.63 8.11
N GLY A 97 -2.66 -29.92 9.20
CA GLY A 97 -1.75 -29.79 10.33
C GLY A 97 -2.09 -28.61 11.24
N ALA A 98 -1.20 -28.32 12.19
CA ALA A 98 -1.36 -27.25 13.17
C ALA A 98 -0.66 -25.93 12.77
N ASN A 99 0.02 -25.92 11.63
CA ASN A 99 0.74 -24.75 11.11
C ASN A 99 0.48 -24.62 9.61
N ALA A 100 -0.17 -23.53 9.22
CA ALA A 100 -0.34 -23.14 7.84
C ALA A 100 0.89 -22.39 7.34
N ASP A 101 1.24 -22.57 6.08
CA ASP A 101 2.31 -21.87 5.37
C ASP A 101 1.84 -21.58 3.95
N SER A 102 1.92 -20.32 3.50
CA SER A 102 1.50 -19.90 2.16
C SER A 102 2.42 -20.38 1.03
N GLY A 103 3.62 -20.87 1.37
CA GLY A 103 4.75 -20.89 0.47
C GLY A 103 5.43 -19.53 0.37
N SER A 104 6.56 -19.50 -0.33
CA SER A 104 7.46 -18.36 -0.37
C SER A 104 7.18 -17.37 -1.50
N VAL A 105 7.35 -16.08 -1.21
CA VAL A 105 7.42 -14.96 -2.17
C VAL A 105 8.73 -14.20 -1.98
N THR A 106 9.31 -13.70 -3.05
CA THR A 106 10.46 -12.78 -2.99
C THR A 106 9.99 -11.39 -3.37
N THR A 107 10.12 -10.44 -2.44
CA THR A 107 9.80 -9.02 -2.66
C THR A 107 10.81 -8.40 -3.62
N SER A 108 10.42 -7.40 -4.40
CA SER A 108 11.29 -6.67 -5.35
C SER A 108 11.71 -5.28 -4.87
N ALA A 109 11.03 -4.73 -3.86
CA ALA A 109 11.33 -3.46 -3.22
C ALA A 109 11.45 -3.59 -1.69
N THR A 110 11.97 -2.55 -1.05
CA THR A 110 11.96 -2.44 0.41
C THR A 110 10.63 -1.89 0.92
N ASN A 111 10.29 -2.24 2.15
CA ASN A 111 9.07 -1.82 2.85
C ASN A 111 7.78 -2.28 2.17
N GLU A 112 7.80 -3.37 1.42
CA GLU A 112 6.57 -3.95 0.88
C GLU A 112 5.63 -4.41 1.99
N LEU A 113 4.33 -4.34 1.73
CA LEU A 113 3.32 -4.98 2.56
C LEU A 113 3.22 -6.44 2.17
N LEU A 114 3.41 -7.34 3.13
CA LEU A 114 3.00 -8.74 3.03
C LEU A 114 1.61 -8.87 3.66
N PHE A 115 0.64 -9.29 2.86
CA PHE A 115 -0.72 -9.58 3.28
C PHE A 115 -0.93 -11.09 3.26
N GLY A 116 -1.09 -11.70 4.44
CA GLY A 116 -1.37 -13.12 4.62
C GLY A 116 -2.87 -13.35 4.87
N ALA A 117 -3.44 -14.36 4.23
CA ALA A 117 -4.83 -14.75 4.45
C ALA A 117 -4.99 -16.27 4.41
N GLY A 118 -5.71 -16.83 5.38
CA GLY A 118 -5.91 -18.28 5.49
C GLY A 118 -7.37 -18.68 5.68
N MET A 119 -7.77 -19.79 5.06
CA MET A 119 -9.00 -20.53 5.33
C MET A 119 -8.67 -21.77 6.20
N THR A 120 -9.59 -22.16 7.08
CA THR A 120 -9.45 -23.39 7.87
C THR A 120 -10.77 -24.13 8.08
N ALA A 121 -10.69 -25.46 8.21
CA ALA A 121 -11.81 -26.28 8.66
C ALA A 121 -11.92 -26.36 10.20
N THR A 122 -11.06 -25.64 10.93
CA THR A 122 -11.00 -25.63 12.40
C THR A 122 -10.98 -24.21 12.94
N THR A 123 -9.83 -23.72 13.39
CA THR A 123 -9.69 -22.41 14.04
C THR A 123 -8.24 -21.96 14.00
N PHE A 124 -7.96 -20.84 13.33
CA PHE A 124 -6.70 -20.13 13.52
C PHE A 124 -6.64 -19.53 14.93
N THR A 125 -5.47 -19.56 15.54
CA THR A 125 -5.28 -19.15 16.94
C THR A 125 -4.22 -18.07 17.12
N ALA A 126 -3.32 -17.90 16.14
CA ALA A 126 -2.29 -16.87 16.18
C ALA A 126 -1.74 -16.59 14.78
N PRO A 127 -1.28 -15.34 14.52
CA PRO A 127 -0.54 -15.01 13.32
C PRO A 127 0.86 -15.65 13.32
N GLY A 128 1.52 -15.59 12.18
CA GLY A 128 2.90 -16.00 11.97
C GLY A 128 3.89 -15.11 12.69
N SER A 129 5.12 -15.62 12.86
CA SER A 129 6.20 -14.83 13.45
C SER A 129 6.50 -13.60 12.59
N GLY A 130 6.45 -12.40 13.19
CA GLY A 130 6.66 -11.13 12.50
C GLY A 130 5.40 -10.55 11.85
N PHE A 131 4.31 -11.32 11.77
CA PHE A 131 3.02 -10.87 11.28
C PHE A 131 2.14 -10.35 12.42
N THR A 132 1.30 -9.37 12.09
CA THR A 132 0.27 -8.81 12.96
C THR A 132 -1.09 -9.35 12.53
N GLN A 133 -1.83 -9.97 13.44
CA GLN A 133 -3.21 -10.39 13.18
C GLN A 133 -4.11 -9.15 12.97
N ARG A 134 -4.87 -9.14 11.88
CA ARG A 134 -5.89 -8.12 11.61
C ARG A 134 -7.29 -8.61 11.92
N VAL A 135 -7.60 -9.84 11.57
CA VAL A 135 -8.86 -10.47 11.91
C VAL A 135 -8.68 -11.99 12.02
N ILE A 136 -9.37 -12.58 12.98
CA ILE A 136 -9.80 -13.98 12.93
C ILE A 136 -11.33 -13.91 12.98
N THR A 137 -12.01 -14.44 11.96
CA THR A 137 -13.46 -14.29 11.83
C THR A 137 -14.23 -15.16 12.81
N ALA A 138 -15.50 -14.81 13.04
CA ALA A 138 -16.41 -15.65 13.80
C ALA A 138 -17.73 -15.73 13.01
N PRO A 139 -18.29 -16.93 12.80
CA PRO A 139 -17.88 -18.20 13.40
C PRO A 139 -16.75 -18.95 12.65
N ASP A 140 -16.40 -18.55 11.43
CA ASP A 140 -15.57 -19.38 10.53
C ASP A 140 -14.09 -19.47 10.91
N ALA A 141 -13.59 -18.57 11.76
CA ALA A 141 -12.25 -18.62 12.33
C ALA A 141 -11.10 -18.55 11.30
N ASP A 142 -11.35 -17.91 10.17
CA ASP A 142 -10.40 -17.64 9.11
C ASP A 142 -9.61 -16.35 9.39
N ILE A 143 -8.37 -16.26 8.89
CA ILE A 143 -7.42 -15.23 9.31
C ILE A 143 -7.05 -14.25 8.19
N ILE A 144 -6.85 -12.97 8.54
CA ILE A 144 -5.95 -12.04 7.84
C ILE A 144 -4.86 -11.63 8.83
N GLU A 145 -3.64 -11.56 8.32
CA GLU A 145 -2.47 -11.01 8.99
C GLU A 145 -1.62 -10.17 8.02
N ASP A 146 -0.76 -9.31 8.55
CA ASP A 146 0.20 -8.59 7.71
C ASP A 146 1.55 -8.32 8.36
N GLN A 147 2.54 -8.03 7.51
CA GLN A 147 3.88 -7.63 7.90
C GLN A 147 4.42 -6.59 6.92
N ALA A 148 5.22 -5.63 7.41
CA ALA A 148 6.06 -4.81 6.55
C ALA A 148 7.41 -5.51 6.30
N ALA A 149 7.69 -5.86 5.05
CA ALA A 149 8.95 -6.44 4.60
C ALA A 149 10.01 -5.33 4.48
N ALA A 150 10.81 -5.12 5.52
CA ALA A 150 11.81 -4.04 5.56
C ALA A 150 12.94 -4.20 4.53
N ARG A 151 13.13 -5.41 3.97
CA ARG A 151 14.22 -5.75 3.05
C ARG A 151 13.69 -6.50 1.84
N VAL A 152 14.48 -6.48 0.76
CA VAL A 152 14.25 -7.28 -0.44
C VAL A 152 14.74 -8.69 -0.16
N GLU A 153 13.84 -9.56 0.30
CA GLU A 153 14.16 -10.93 0.71
C GLU A 153 13.00 -11.89 0.37
N THR A 154 13.16 -13.15 0.74
CA THR A 154 12.11 -14.16 0.62
C THR A 154 11.35 -14.29 1.94
N TYR A 155 10.02 -14.26 1.84
CA TYR A 155 9.09 -14.34 2.96
C TYR A 155 8.01 -15.39 2.71
N SER A 156 7.38 -15.89 3.76
CA SER A 156 6.12 -16.65 3.71
C SER A 156 5.21 -16.19 4.83
N ALA A 157 3.89 -16.21 4.59
CA ALA A 157 2.91 -16.04 5.65
C ALA A 157 2.64 -17.41 6.29
N THR A 158 2.65 -17.47 7.62
CA THR A 158 2.40 -18.69 8.37
C THR A 158 1.37 -18.39 9.44
N ALA A 159 0.54 -19.36 9.85
CA ALA A 159 -0.41 -19.13 10.92
C ALA A 159 -0.64 -20.41 11.74
N ALA A 160 -0.74 -20.25 13.06
CA ALA A 160 -1.02 -21.38 13.95
C ALA A 160 -2.53 -21.65 14.00
N LEU A 161 -2.91 -22.92 13.98
CA LEU A 161 -4.29 -23.36 14.07
C LEU A 161 -4.43 -24.62 14.93
N SER A 162 -5.65 -24.85 15.44
CA SER A 162 -6.01 -26.20 15.90
C SER A 162 -5.90 -27.17 14.74
N SER A 163 -5.16 -28.26 14.91
CA SER A 163 -4.80 -29.16 13.79
C SER A 163 -5.98 -29.50 12.90
N GLY A 164 -5.86 -29.19 11.60
CA GLY A 164 -6.96 -29.31 10.65
C GLY A 164 -6.52 -29.02 9.23
N ALA A 165 -7.47 -29.12 8.29
CA ALA A 165 -7.27 -28.70 6.91
C ALA A 165 -7.15 -27.17 6.86
N TRP A 166 -6.16 -26.68 6.12
CA TRP A 166 -5.95 -25.25 5.91
C TRP A 166 -5.59 -24.96 4.45
N LEU A 167 -5.84 -23.71 4.04
CA LEU A 167 -5.36 -23.09 2.81
C LEU A 167 -4.83 -21.70 3.17
N MET A 168 -3.59 -21.38 2.80
CA MET A 168 -2.95 -20.10 3.09
C MET A 168 -2.45 -19.44 1.82
N GLN A 169 -2.62 -18.12 1.73
CA GLN A 169 -2.10 -17.28 0.66
C GLN A 169 -1.32 -16.10 1.24
N VAL A 170 -0.31 -15.66 0.50
CA VAL A 170 0.40 -14.40 0.78
C VAL A 170 0.46 -13.58 -0.50
N ALA A 171 0.27 -12.27 -0.35
CA ALA A 171 0.43 -11.28 -1.41
C ALA A 171 1.39 -10.19 -0.95
N ALA A 172 2.40 -9.88 -1.77
CA ALA A 172 3.32 -8.78 -1.57
C ALA A 172 2.86 -7.56 -2.39
N PHE A 173 2.85 -6.39 -1.76
CA PHE A 173 2.50 -5.12 -2.38
C PHE A 173 3.57 -4.07 -2.15
N LYS A 174 3.99 -3.44 -3.23
CA LYS A 174 5.00 -2.39 -3.22
C LYS A 174 4.49 -1.18 -2.45
N ALA A 175 5.27 -0.75 -1.46
CA ALA A 175 5.05 0.55 -0.83
C ALA A 175 5.27 1.68 -1.84
N ALA A 176 4.49 2.75 -1.69
CA ALA A 176 4.80 4.00 -2.33
C ALA A 176 6.20 4.43 -1.87
N LEU A 177 7.07 4.71 -2.83
CA LEU A 177 8.33 5.36 -2.52
C LEU A 177 7.99 6.68 -1.81
N PRO A 178 8.68 7.02 -0.70
CA PRO A 178 8.57 8.38 -0.18
C PRO A 178 8.83 9.32 -1.34
N ALA A 179 7.98 10.34 -1.52
CA ALA A 179 8.22 11.37 -2.52
C ALA A 179 9.67 11.83 -2.31
N THR A 180 10.57 11.51 -3.26
CA THR A 180 11.95 11.93 -3.13
C THR A 180 11.91 13.43 -2.94
N ALA A 181 12.47 13.92 -1.82
CA ALA A 181 12.50 15.34 -1.55
C ALA A 181 13.05 16.04 -2.80
N PRO A 182 12.35 17.04 -3.36
CA PRO A 182 12.77 17.62 -4.62
C PRO A 182 14.13 18.26 -4.42
N THR A 183 15.02 18.12 -5.39
CA THR A 183 16.30 18.85 -5.36
C THR A 183 16.02 20.33 -5.56
N LEU A 184 16.49 21.15 -4.62
CA LEU A 184 16.42 22.60 -4.73
C LEU A 184 17.70 23.13 -5.37
N GLY A 185 17.58 23.76 -6.54
CA GLY A 185 18.65 24.47 -7.22
C GLY A 185 18.61 25.96 -6.92
N ILE A 186 19.78 26.61 -6.91
CA ILE A 186 19.88 28.07 -6.87
C ILE A 186 20.96 28.53 -7.84
N THR A 187 20.63 29.51 -8.69
CA THR A 187 21.57 30.09 -9.65
C THR A 187 21.48 31.62 -9.63
N PRO A 188 22.61 32.34 -9.67
CA PRO A 188 22.59 33.80 -9.77
C PRO A 188 22.16 34.23 -11.17
N THR A 189 21.49 35.39 -11.24
CA THR A 189 21.15 36.10 -12.47
C THR A 189 22.16 37.23 -12.74
N ALA A 190 22.09 37.83 -13.92
CA ALA A 190 22.92 38.99 -14.27
C ALA A 190 22.58 40.27 -13.48
N THR A 191 21.43 40.34 -12.78
CA THR A 191 20.87 41.57 -12.20
C THR A 191 20.63 41.46 -10.70
N ASN A 192 21.67 41.20 -9.90
CA ASN A 192 21.60 41.11 -8.42
C ASN A 192 20.39 40.31 -7.89
N ALA A 193 20.01 39.25 -8.58
CA ALA A 193 18.95 38.34 -8.16
C ALA A 193 19.42 36.89 -8.31
N ALA A 194 18.73 35.95 -7.65
CA ALA A 194 18.91 34.52 -7.84
C ALA A 194 17.60 33.88 -8.30
N VAL A 195 17.70 32.86 -9.15
CA VAL A 195 16.61 31.95 -9.45
C VAL A 195 16.75 30.74 -8.54
N VAL A 196 15.75 30.50 -7.71
CA VAL A 196 15.60 29.27 -6.95
C VAL A 196 14.62 28.38 -7.70
N MET A 197 14.97 27.12 -7.92
CA MET A 197 14.21 26.23 -8.80
C MET A 197 14.15 24.80 -8.30
N TRP A 198 13.06 24.11 -8.63
CA TRP A 198 12.84 22.70 -8.31
C TRP A 198 11.93 22.04 -9.36
N PRO A 199 11.91 20.70 -9.47
CA PRO A 199 11.10 20.01 -10.48
C PRO A 199 9.62 20.41 -10.42
N ALA A 200 9.04 20.77 -11.57
CA ALA A 200 7.61 21.13 -11.68
C ALA A 200 6.67 20.00 -11.27
N ALA A 201 7.12 18.75 -11.43
CA ALA A 201 6.41 17.55 -11.01
C ALA A 201 6.26 17.44 -9.47
N ALA A 202 7.07 18.16 -8.70
CA ALA A 202 6.94 18.23 -7.24
C ALA A 202 5.89 19.28 -6.85
N THR A 203 4.61 18.89 -6.92
CA THR A 203 3.47 19.75 -6.61
C THR A 203 3.26 19.92 -5.10
N GLY A 204 2.72 21.07 -4.68
CA GLY A 204 2.33 21.34 -3.29
C GLY A 204 3.45 21.83 -2.36
N PHE A 205 4.71 21.82 -2.82
CA PHE A 205 5.81 22.38 -2.06
C PHE A 205 5.76 23.91 -2.06
N THR A 206 6.04 24.52 -0.92
CA THR A 206 6.26 25.98 -0.80
C THR A 206 7.72 26.29 -0.56
N LEU A 207 8.22 27.34 -1.23
CA LEU A 207 9.57 27.83 -0.99
C LEU A 207 9.59 28.66 0.29
N GLN A 208 10.44 28.28 1.25
CA GLN A 208 10.65 29.02 2.48
C GLN A 208 12.06 29.60 2.55
N GLU A 209 12.20 30.72 3.25
CA GLU A 209 13.45 31.43 3.47
C GLU A 209 13.73 31.73 4.96
N ASN A 210 15.00 31.83 5.31
CA ASN A 210 15.45 32.27 6.63
C ASN A 210 16.85 32.90 6.56
N PRO A 211 17.16 33.96 7.33
CA PRO A 211 18.53 34.48 7.47
C PRO A 211 19.48 33.57 8.27
N ASN A 212 18.97 32.58 9.00
CA ASN A 212 19.76 31.66 9.81
C ASN A 212 19.33 30.21 9.54
N LEU A 213 20.25 29.40 8.99
CA LEU A 213 20.02 28.00 8.66
C LEU A 213 19.58 27.15 9.88
N ALA A 214 20.05 27.49 11.08
CA ALA A 214 19.76 26.74 12.31
C ALA A 214 18.43 27.15 12.99
N ALA A 215 17.77 28.20 12.50
CA ALA A 215 16.53 28.68 13.11
C ALA A 215 15.33 27.82 12.69
N THR A 216 14.32 27.72 13.56
CA THR A 216 13.10 26.92 13.32
C THR A 216 11.95 27.73 12.71
N ASN A 217 12.03 29.06 12.75
CA ASN A 217 11.01 30.01 12.31
C ASN A 217 11.14 30.41 10.82
N TRP A 218 11.15 29.43 9.93
CA TRP A 218 11.17 29.67 8.48
C TRP A 218 9.86 30.28 8.00
N VAL A 219 9.95 31.25 7.10
CA VAL A 219 8.80 31.95 6.51
C VAL A 219 8.70 31.66 5.02
N ASP A 220 7.50 31.75 4.46
CA ASP A 220 7.31 31.57 3.02
C ASP A 220 7.99 32.71 2.26
N SER A 221 8.66 32.39 1.15
CA SER A 221 9.37 33.36 0.32
C SER A 221 8.38 34.27 -0.41
N ALA A 222 8.68 35.56 -0.49
CA ALA A 222 7.77 36.55 -1.09
C ALA A 222 7.72 36.53 -2.62
N GLY A 223 8.59 35.78 -3.29
CA GLY A 223 8.64 35.68 -4.74
C GLY A 223 7.51 34.81 -5.30
N ALA A 224 6.96 35.21 -6.45
CA ALA A 224 6.00 34.40 -7.18
C ALA A 224 6.69 33.14 -7.76
N THR A 225 6.02 31.99 -7.63
CA THR A 225 6.44 30.76 -8.29
C THR A 225 5.85 30.71 -9.69
N GLU A 226 6.72 30.65 -10.69
CA GLU A 226 6.35 30.52 -12.09
C GLU A 226 6.84 29.17 -12.64
N VAL A 227 6.09 28.54 -13.53
CA VAL A 227 6.53 27.30 -14.19
C VAL A 227 7.27 27.66 -15.48
N VAL A 228 8.55 27.33 -15.54
CA VAL A 228 9.41 27.54 -16.72
C VAL A 228 9.94 26.19 -17.19
N GLY A 229 9.36 25.66 -18.27
CA GLY A 229 9.69 24.33 -18.77
C GLY A 229 9.32 23.24 -17.76
N ALA A 230 10.30 22.46 -17.31
CA ALA A 230 10.11 21.36 -16.37
C ALA A 230 10.37 21.75 -14.90
N GLU A 231 10.56 23.05 -14.61
CA GLU A 231 10.88 23.53 -13.27
C GLU A 231 9.91 24.62 -12.79
N ASN A 232 9.59 24.57 -11.50
CA ASN A 232 9.09 25.72 -10.76
C ASN A 232 10.28 26.65 -10.49
N GLN A 233 10.11 27.95 -10.71
CA GLN A 233 11.14 28.96 -10.49
C GLN A 233 10.61 30.13 -9.67
N VAL A 234 11.43 30.62 -8.75
CA VAL A 234 11.19 31.85 -7.99
C VAL A 234 12.39 32.76 -8.15
N VAL A 235 12.17 33.98 -8.64
CA VAL A 235 13.22 35.00 -8.79
C VAL A 235 13.25 35.86 -7.52
N LEU A 236 14.40 35.90 -6.85
CA LEU A 236 14.60 36.57 -5.58
C LEU A 236 15.71 37.61 -5.68
N SER A 237 15.42 38.85 -5.30
CA SER A 237 16.43 39.92 -5.24
C SER A 237 17.45 39.64 -4.14
N LEU A 238 18.74 39.72 -4.46
CA LEU A 238 19.84 39.58 -3.53
C LEU A 238 20.21 40.99 -3.00
N SER A 239 19.92 41.28 -1.73
CA SER A 239 20.43 42.49 -1.08
C SER A 239 21.81 42.23 -0.49
N SER A 240 22.70 43.23 -0.59
CA SER A 240 24.14 43.09 -0.36
C SER A 240 24.59 43.01 1.11
N SER A 241 23.72 42.63 2.06
CA SER A 241 24.09 42.71 3.49
C SER A 241 23.62 41.59 4.42
N SER A 242 22.92 40.55 3.94
CA SER A 242 22.66 39.38 4.78
C SER A 242 22.56 38.07 3.98
N GLN A 243 23.11 37.00 4.54
CA GLN A 243 22.93 35.66 4.01
C GLN A 243 21.45 35.26 4.10
N ARG A 244 20.97 34.55 3.09
CA ARG A 244 19.65 33.90 3.09
C ARG A 244 19.80 32.43 2.74
N PHE A 245 19.00 31.61 3.41
CA PHE A 245 18.90 30.18 3.20
C PHE A 245 17.50 29.86 2.70
N TYR A 246 17.39 28.84 1.84
CA TYR A 246 16.14 28.43 1.22
C TYR A 246 15.89 26.94 1.43
N ARG A 247 14.62 26.55 1.57
CA ARG A 247 14.19 25.15 1.62
C ARG A 247 12.82 24.99 1.00
N LEU A 248 12.50 23.77 0.57
CA LEU A 248 11.12 23.41 0.25
C LEU A 248 10.44 22.85 1.49
N LYS A 249 9.23 23.32 1.76
CA LYS A 249 8.34 22.73 2.77
C LYS A 249 7.35 21.83 2.06
N SER A 250 7.27 20.57 2.49
CA SER A 250 6.26 19.62 2.01
C SER A 250 4.85 20.15 2.26
N PRO A 251 3.88 19.88 1.36
CA PRO A 251 2.47 20.05 1.66
C PRO A 251 2.03 19.26 2.90
#